data_AF-A0A972GYJ0-F1
#
_entry.id   AF-A0A972GYJ0-F1
#
_cell.length_a   1.000
_cell.length_b   1.000
_cell.length_c   1.000
_cell.angle_alpha   90.00
_cell.angle_beta   90.00
_cell.angle_gamma   90.00
#
_symmetry.space_group_name_H-M   'P 1'
#
loop_
_entity.id
_entity.type
_entity.pdbx_description
1 polymer ?
#
loop_
_entity_poly.entity_id
_entity_poly.type
_entity_poly.pdbx_seq_one_letter_code
_entity_poly.pdbx_strand_id
1 'polypeptide(L)'
;MDYEKREENREEIRKANECLLMEFEAWLKSSGLSEKTINNHVSNIDFYVNDYLLYDDITEAKDGASSVSMFLGYWFIKKAMWASRSTIKGNATSLKKFYTFMHEKKQIDKEDLSDLKEVIKEDMSEWLASLERYDDPSVEEVW
;
A
#
# COMPACT_ATOMS: atom_id res chain seq x y z
N MET A 1 -13.61 21.58 -11.28
CA MET A 1 -13.43 20.19 -11.74
C MET A 1 -14.66 19.43 -11.30
N ASP A 2 -15.49 19.06 -12.25
CA ASP A 2 -16.81 18.46 -12.04
C ASP A 2 -16.68 17.13 -11.27
N TYR A 3 -17.55 16.90 -10.29
CA TYR A 3 -17.47 15.71 -9.43
C TYR A 3 -17.64 14.42 -10.25
N GLU A 4 -18.50 14.45 -11.26
CA GLU A 4 -18.76 13.32 -12.16
C GLU A 4 -17.48 12.88 -12.90
N LYS A 5 -16.71 13.85 -13.43
CA LYS A 5 -15.45 13.56 -14.13
C LYS A 5 -14.39 12.93 -13.21
N ARG A 6 -14.38 13.26 -11.92
CA ARG A 6 -13.45 12.64 -10.97
C ARG A 6 -13.83 11.19 -10.68
N GLU A 7 -15.12 10.91 -10.62
CA GLU A 7 -15.62 9.55 -10.38
C GLU A 7 -15.40 8.63 -11.60
N GLU A 8 -15.59 9.15 -12.81
CA GLU A 8 -15.24 8.42 -14.04
C GLU A 8 -13.75 8.03 -14.08
N ASN A 9 -12.85 8.98 -13.77
CA ASN A 9 -11.42 8.72 -13.71
C ASN A 9 -11.06 7.65 -12.65
N ARG A 10 -11.75 7.63 -11.51
CA ARG A 10 -11.54 6.66 -10.44
C ARG A 10 -11.91 5.25 -10.88
N GLU A 11 -13.02 5.09 -11.58
CA GLU A 11 -13.47 3.79 -12.11
C GLU A 11 -12.55 3.27 -13.22
N GLU A 12 -12.02 4.15 -14.08
CA GLU A 12 -11.01 3.77 -15.07
C GLU A 12 -9.74 3.25 -14.41
N ILE A 13 -9.27 3.89 -13.34
CA ILE A 13 -8.08 3.46 -12.60
C ILE A 13 -8.34 2.17 -11.84
N ARG A 14 -9.53 1.95 -11.26
CA ARG A 14 -9.90 0.67 -10.65
C ARG A 14 -9.80 -0.49 -11.64
N LYS A 15 -10.31 -0.30 -12.86
CA LYS A 15 -10.17 -1.32 -13.93
C LYS A 15 -8.72 -1.57 -14.32
N ALA A 16 -7.90 -0.52 -14.40
CA ALA A 16 -6.46 -0.67 -14.65
C ALA A 16 -5.77 -1.43 -13.50
N ASN A 17 -6.16 -1.15 -12.25
CA ASN A 17 -5.65 -1.83 -11.07
C ASN A 17 -6.05 -3.31 -11.03
N GLU A 18 -7.25 -3.69 -11.49
CA GLU A 18 -7.64 -5.11 -11.63
C GLU A 18 -6.67 -5.87 -12.54
N CYS A 19 -6.34 -5.31 -13.70
CA CYS A 19 -5.31 -5.88 -14.60
C CYS A 19 -3.95 -5.99 -13.90
N LEU A 20 -3.54 -4.93 -13.20
CA LEU A 20 -2.26 -4.89 -12.50
C LEU A 20 -2.17 -5.93 -11.37
N LEU A 21 -3.26 -6.13 -10.62
CA LEU A 21 -3.35 -7.12 -9.55
C LEU A 21 -3.29 -8.55 -10.09
N MET A 22 -3.93 -8.84 -11.22
CA MET A 22 -3.83 -10.16 -11.89
C MET A 22 -2.39 -10.45 -12.34
N GLU A 23 -1.70 -9.45 -12.89
CA GLU A 23 -0.29 -9.61 -13.28
C GLU A 23 0.63 -9.77 -12.07
N PHE A 24 0.38 -9.02 -10.99
CA PHE A 24 1.12 -9.16 -9.74
C PHE A 24 0.91 -10.54 -9.12
N GLU A 25 -0.31 -11.07 -9.14
CA GLU A 25 -0.61 -12.44 -8.70
C GLU A 25 0.18 -13.47 -9.51
N ALA A 26 0.21 -13.33 -10.84
CA ALA A 26 0.99 -14.21 -11.71
C ALA A 26 2.50 -14.15 -11.41
N TRP A 27 3.04 -12.96 -11.14
CA TRP A 27 4.42 -12.76 -10.72
C TRP A 27 4.74 -13.41 -9.37
N LEU A 28 3.80 -13.37 -8.42
CA LEU A 28 3.95 -14.07 -7.14
C LEU A 28 3.91 -15.60 -7.30
N LYS A 29 3.05 -16.11 -8.20
CA LYS A 29 2.97 -17.55 -8.52
C LYS A 29 4.31 -18.09 -9.05
N SER A 30 5.02 -17.33 -9.90
CA SER A 30 6.34 -17.75 -10.38
C SER A 30 7.42 -17.78 -9.29
N SER A 31 7.16 -17.20 -8.12
CA SER A 31 8.09 -17.20 -6.97
C SER A 31 7.93 -18.40 -6.03
N GLY A 32 7.01 -19.34 -6.33
CA GLY A 32 6.82 -20.57 -5.53
C GLY A 32 6.13 -20.36 -4.18
N LEU A 33 5.45 -19.23 -3.99
CA LEU A 33 4.68 -18.94 -2.76
C LEU A 33 3.40 -19.79 -2.69
N SER A 34 2.92 -20.06 -1.48
CA SER A 34 1.63 -20.72 -1.31
C SER A 34 0.47 -19.80 -1.72
N GLU A 35 -0.62 -20.39 -2.22
CA GLU A 35 -1.83 -19.65 -2.64
C GLU A 35 -2.36 -18.71 -1.55
N LYS A 36 -2.41 -19.18 -0.29
CA LYS A 36 -2.77 -18.34 0.86
C LYS A 36 -1.89 -17.10 1.01
N THR A 37 -0.58 -17.25 0.80
CA THR A 37 0.38 -16.14 0.90
C THR A 37 0.20 -15.16 -0.27
N ILE A 38 -0.04 -15.70 -1.47
CA ILE A 38 -0.31 -14.91 -2.67
C ILE A 38 -1.58 -14.07 -2.47
N ASN A 39 -2.68 -14.69 -2.04
CA ASN A 39 -3.96 -14.01 -1.80
C ASN A 39 -3.81 -12.90 -0.76
N ASN A 40 -3.04 -13.12 0.31
CA ASN A 40 -2.75 -12.10 1.30
C ASN A 40 -1.98 -10.91 0.70
N HIS A 41 -0.97 -11.16 -0.14
CA HIS A 41 -0.23 -10.09 -0.80
C HIS A 41 -1.10 -9.31 -1.78
N VAL A 42 -1.89 -9.99 -2.62
CA VAL A 42 -2.81 -9.35 -3.57
C VAL A 42 -3.84 -8.50 -2.83
N SER A 43 -4.46 -9.03 -1.76
CA SER A 43 -5.45 -8.28 -0.98
C SER A 43 -4.86 -7.04 -0.29
N ASN A 44 -3.64 -7.12 0.25
CA ASN A 44 -2.98 -5.94 0.82
C ASN A 44 -2.70 -4.86 -0.25
N ILE A 45 -2.32 -5.27 -1.46
CA ILE A 45 -2.04 -4.32 -2.55
C ILE A 45 -3.34 -3.75 -3.11
N ASP A 46 -4.37 -4.56 -3.27
CA ASP A 46 -5.71 -4.12 -3.66
C ASP A 46 -6.21 -3.01 -2.73
N PHE A 47 -6.15 -3.24 -1.41
CA PHE A 47 -6.50 -2.23 -0.41
C PHE A 47 -5.68 -0.94 -0.55
N TYR A 48 -4.38 -1.08 -0.80
CA TYR A 48 -3.52 0.09 -0.97
C TYR A 48 -3.83 0.88 -2.25
N VAL A 49 -3.95 0.22 -3.42
CA VAL A 49 -4.11 0.91 -4.71
C VAL A 49 -5.54 1.38 -4.96
N ASN A 50 -6.56 0.71 -4.40
CA ASN A 50 -7.97 1.03 -4.65
C ASN A 50 -8.63 1.80 -3.49
N ASP A 51 -8.28 1.52 -2.23
CA ASP A 51 -8.87 2.20 -1.08
C ASP A 51 -8.04 3.39 -0.63
N TYR A 52 -6.70 3.26 -0.55
CA TYR A 52 -5.85 4.34 -0.07
C TYR A 52 -5.45 5.35 -1.17
N LEU A 53 -4.83 4.90 -2.26
CA LEU A 53 -4.31 5.81 -3.30
C LEU A 53 -5.38 6.59 -4.05
N LEU A 54 -6.64 6.15 -3.95
CA LEU A 54 -7.78 6.85 -4.52
C LEU A 54 -8.55 7.65 -3.45
N TYR A 55 -8.26 7.51 -2.14
CA TYR A 55 -9.13 7.99 -1.07
C TYR A 55 -9.49 9.49 -1.18
N ASP A 56 -8.47 10.36 -1.11
CA ASP A 56 -8.64 11.82 -1.16
C ASP A 56 -8.35 12.37 -2.56
N ASP A 57 -7.16 12.06 -3.08
CA ASP A 57 -6.74 12.35 -4.45
C ASP A 57 -6.59 11.05 -5.25
N ILE A 58 -6.59 11.17 -6.58
CA ILE A 58 -6.42 10.04 -7.49
C ILE A 58 -4.94 9.90 -7.81
N THR A 59 -4.29 8.92 -7.19
CA THR A 59 -2.88 8.55 -7.46
C THR A 59 -2.82 7.21 -8.17
N GLU A 60 -2.16 7.14 -9.32
CA GLU A 60 -1.91 5.87 -10.01
C GLU A 60 -0.90 5.02 -9.22
N ALA A 61 -1.00 3.70 -9.33
CA ALA A 61 -0.13 2.78 -8.59
C ALA A 61 1.37 2.98 -8.85
N LYS A 62 1.76 3.47 -10.04
CA LYS A 62 3.16 3.79 -10.39
C LYS A 62 3.70 4.98 -9.58
N ASP A 63 2.85 5.93 -9.23
CA ASP A 63 3.23 7.17 -8.54
C ASP A 63 3.09 7.03 -7.00
N GLY A 64 2.58 5.90 -6.53
CA GLY A 64 2.28 5.68 -5.12
C GLY A 64 3.49 5.40 -4.24
N ALA A 65 4.68 5.07 -4.78
CA ALA A 65 5.81 4.55 -3.98
C ALA A 65 6.18 5.48 -2.80
N SER A 66 6.17 6.78 -3.04
CA SER A 66 6.44 7.83 -2.05
C SER A 66 5.35 7.97 -0.97
N SER A 67 4.16 7.41 -1.19
CA SER A 67 3.00 7.51 -0.29
C SER A 67 3.01 6.45 0.82
N VAL A 68 4.02 5.57 0.87
CA VAL A 68 4.06 4.44 1.82
C VAL A 68 4.11 4.87 3.29
N SER A 69 4.83 5.94 3.62
CA SER A 69 4.94 6.41 5.01
C SER A 69 3.61 6.98 5.51
N MET A 70 2.93 7.79 4.69
CA MET A 70 1.60 8.30 5.01
C MET A 70 0.55 7.18 5.10
N PHE A 71 0.68 6.14 4.26
CA PHE A 71 -0.18 4.96 4.36
C PHE A 71 0.03 4.22 5.69
N LEU A 72 1.24 3.70 5.94
CA LEU A 72 1.50 2.80 7.06
C LEU A 72 1.61 3.51 8.42
N GLY A 73 2.07 4.77 8.44
CA GLY A 73 2.29 5.55 9.65
C GLY A 73 1.09 6.39 10.10
N TYR A 74 0.08 6.56 9.25
CA TYR A 74 -1.08 7.38 9.57
C TYR A 74 -2.39 6.78 9.08
N TRP A 75 -2.59 6.71 7.76
CA TRP A 75 -3.91 6.42 7.20
C TRP A 75 -4.37 5.02 7.57
N PHE A 76 -3.50 4.02 7.44
CA PHE A 76 -3.79 2.63 7.76
C PHE A 76 -4.16 2.46 9.25
N ILE A 77 -3.39 3.07 10.15
CA ILE A 77 -3.64 3.04 11.61
C ILE A 77 -5.01 3.65 11.93
N LYS A 78 -5.32 4.79 11.32
CA LYS A 78 -6.55 5.54 11.62
C LYS A 78 -7.80 4.96 10.95
N LYS A 79 -7.67 4.36 9.76
CA LYS A 79 -8.80 3.99 8.89
C LYS A 79 -9.04 2.49 8.79
N ALA A 80 -8.00 1.66 8.96
CA ALA A 80 -8.16 0.22 8.92
C ALA A 80 -8.48 -0.30 10.33
N MET A 81 -9.74 -0.70 10.56
CA MET A 81 -10.20 -1.28 11.84
C MET A 81 -9.43 -2.56 12.27
N TRP A 82 -8.63 -3.12 11.38
CA TRP A 82 -7.81 -4.31 11.57
C TRP A 82 -6.30 -3.97 11.63
N ALA A 83 -5.96 -2.69 11.82
CA ALA A 83 -4.59 -2.26 12.05
C ALA A 83 -4.01 -2.96 13.30
N SER A 84 -2.80 -3.47 13.16
CA SER A 84 -2.07 -4.21 14.19
C SER A 84 -0.60 -4.26 13.81
N ARG A 85 0.26 -4.58 14.78
CA ARG A 85 1.71 -4.77 14.53
C ARG A 85 1.99 -5.79 13.42
N SER A 86 1.20 -6.86 13.32
CA SER A 86 1.38 -7.90 12.30
C SER A 86 0.88 -7.44 10.92
N THR A 87 -0.23 -6.71 10.87
CA THR A 87 -0.84 -6.26 9.62
C THR A 87 -0.08 -5.10 8.99
N ILE A 88 0.50 -4.19 9.78
CA ILE A 88 1.45 -3.16 9.28
C ILE A 88 2.66 -3.81 8.61
N LYS A 89 3.29 -4.79 9.27
CA LYS A 89 4.44 -5.53 8.72
C LYS A 89 4.07 -6.35 7.48
N GLY A 90 2.86 -6.93 7.47
CA GLY A 90 2.31 -7.65 6.33
C GLY A 90 2.11 -6.76 5.10
N ASN A 91 1.52 -5.57 5.30
CA ASN A 91 1.36 -4.57 4.24
C ASN A 91 2.71 -4.08 3.74
N ALA A 92 3.65 -3.71 4.62
CA ALA A 92 5.00 -3.30 4.24
C ALA A 92 5.73 -4.37 3.41
N THR A 93 5.57 -5.65 3.74
CA THR A 93 6.14 -6.75 2.97
C THR A 93 5.50 -6.87 1.58
N SER A 94 4.17 -6.71 1.52
CA SER A 94 3.42 -6.74 0.26
C SER A 94 3.83 -5.58 -0.65
N LEU A 95 3.95 -4.37 -0.11
CA LEU A 95 4.37 -3.17 -0.83
C LEU A 95 5.78 -3.31 -1.41
N LYS A 96 6.75 -3.83 -0.63
CA LYS A 96 8.10 -4.12 -1.16
C LYS A 96 8.09 -5.08 -2.33
N LYS A 97 7.23 -6.10 -2.29
CA LYS A 97 7.08 -7.06 -3.40
C LYS A 97 6.43 -6.41 -4.61
N PHE A 98 5.34 -5.69 -4.40
CA PHE A 98 4.61 -5.00 -5.45
C PHE A 98 5.48 -3.99 -6.19
N TYR A 99 6.19 -3.12 -5.48
CA TYR A 99 7.06 -2.15 -6.15
C TYR A 99 8.32 -2.79 -6.76
N THR A 100 8.77 -3.94 -6.26
CA THR A 100 9.79 -4.73 -6.98
C THR A 100 9.24 -5.23 -8.33
N PHE A 101 8.02 -5.75 -8.35
CA PHE A 101 7.31 -6.11 -9.59
C PHE A 101 7.09 -4.89 -10.53
N MET A 102 6.70 -3.73 -10.00
CA MET A 102 6.53 -2.49 -10.79
C MET A 102 7.84 -2.04 -11.44
N HIS A 103 8.95 -2.12 -10.72
CA HIS A 103 10.28 -1.83 -11.27
C HIS A 103 10.68 -2.82 -12.36
N GLU A 104 10.43 -4.12 -12.19
CA GLU A 104 10.67 -5.13 -13.23
C GLU A 104 9.83 -4.88 -14.50
N LYS A 105 8.62 -4.34 -14.32
CA LYS A 105 7.75 -3.85 -15.41
C LYS A 105 8.17 -2.49 -15.98
N LYS A 106 9.23 -1.87 -15.46
CA LYS A 106 9.72 -0.53 -15.85
C LYS A 106 8.67 0.58 -15.66
N GLN A 107 7.79 0.41 -14.67
CA GLN A 107 6.77 1.40 -14.32
C GLN A 107 7.27 2.40 -13.28
N ILE A 108 8.30 2.04 -12.51
CA ILE A 108 9.03 2.93 -11.61
C ILE A 108 10.53 2.76 -11.86
N ASP A 109 11.32 3.75 -11.47
CA ASP A 109 12.77 3.64 -11.54
C ASP A 109 13.35 2.91 -10.31
N LYS A 110 14.67 2.77 -10.31
CA LYS A 110 15.37 2.02 -9.26
C LYS A 110 15.45 2.82 -7.97
N GLU A 111 15.55 4.13 -8.11
CA GLU A 111 15.61 5.12 -7.04
C GLU A 111 14.31 5.09 -6.22
N ASP A 112 13.15 5.18 -6.85
CA ASP A 112 11.83 5.05 -6.22
C ASP A 112 11.69 3.74 -5.41
N LEU A 113 12.15 2.62 -5.99
CA LEU A 113 12.13 1.32 -5.32
C LEU A 113 13.09 1.28 -4.11
N SER A 114 14.25 1.92 -4.23
CA SER A 114 15.25 2.00 -3.17
C SER A 114 14.71 2.82 -2.00
N ASP A 115 14.18 4.01 -2.30
CA ASP A 115 13.64 4.95 -1.33
C ASP A 115 12.46 4.33 -0.57
N LEU A 116 11.53 3.67 -1.28
CA LEU A 116 10.43 2.95 -0.62
C LEU A 116 10.95 1.87 0.35
N LYS A 117 11.99 1.12 -0.02
CA LYS A 117 12.55 0.07 0.83
C LYS A 117 13.27 0.64 2.05
N GLU A 118 13.93 1.79 1.88
CA GLU A 118 14.62 2.52 2.95
C GLU A 118 13.61 3.11 3.94
N VAL A 119 12.60 3.84 3.45
CA VAL A 119 11.51 4.39 4.28
C VAL A 119 10.84 3.29 5.10
N ILE A 120 10.49 2.15 4.48
CA ILE A 120 9.92 1.00 5.21
C ILE A 120 10.84 0.45 6.28
N LYS A 121 12.16 0.51 6.09
CA LYS A 121 13.13 0.02 7.05
C LYS A 121 13.30 0.98 8.22
N GLU A 122 13.40 2.27 7.94
CA GLU A 122 13.70 3.31 8.93
C GLU A 122 12.47 3.65 9.78
N ASP A 123 11.32 3.83 9.15
CA ASP A 123 10.11 4.33 9.83
C ASP A 123 9.29 3.24 10.51
N MET A 124 9.57 1.95 10.26
CA MET A 124 8.78 0.83 10.81
C MET A 124 8.59 0.96 12.32
N SER A 125 9.65 1.29 13.05
CA SER A 125 9.59 1.41 14.51
C SER A 125 8.63 2.52 14.94
N GLU A 126 8.63 3.65 14.22
CA GLU A 126 7.77 4.78 14.51
C GLU A 126 6.31 4.51 14.15
N TRP A 127 6.05 3.80 13.05
CA TRP A 127 4.68 3.39 12.69
C TRP A 127 4.08 2.47 13.75
N LEU A 128 4.88 1.54 14.29
CA LEU A 128 4.41 0.67 15.37
C LEU A 128 4.20 1.43 16.68
N ALA A 129 5.04 2.42 16.99
CA ALA A 129 4.84 3.27 18.16
C ALA A 129 3.59 4.16 18.00
N SER A 130 3.33 4.67 16.80
CA SER A 130 2.13 5.43 16.46
C SER A 130 0.87 4.59 16.65
N LEU A 131 0.88 3.33 16.23
CA LEU A 131 -0.21 2.39 16.49
C LEU A 131 -0.44 2.18 18.00
N GLU A 132 0.63 1.99 18.77
CA GLU A 132 0.51 1.80 20.21
C GLU A 132 -0.06 3.02 20.93
N ARG A 133 0.38 4.22 20.54
CA ARG A 133 -0.21 5.46 21.03
C ARG A 133 -1.68 5.58 20.65
N TYR A 134 -2.04 5.19 19.43
CA TYR A 134 -3.42 5.24 18.93
C TYR A 134 -4.37 4.30 19.69
N ASP A 135 -3.90 3.10 20.03
CA ASP A 135 -4.68 2.10 20.76
C ASP A 135 -4.75 2.37 22.28
N ASP A 136 -3.94 3.31 22.79
CA ASP A 136 -3.93 3.67 24.20
C ASP A 136 -4.98 4.76 24.51
N PRO A 137 -6.06 4.44 25.25
CA PRO A 137 -7.11 5.41 25.56
C PRO A 137 -6.66 6.55 26.49
N SER A 138 -5.47 6.46 27.10
CA SER A 138 -4.89 7.54 27.90
C SER A 138 -4.13 8.58 27.07
N VAL A 139 -3.88 8.31 25.79
CA VAL A 139 -3.22 9.23 24.88
C VAL A 139 -4.26 10.12 24.20
N GLU A 140 -4.24 11.41 24.50
CA GLU A 140 -5.18 12.39 23.92
C GLU A 140 -4.78 12.82 22.49
N GLU A 141 -3.48 12.85 22.17
CA GLU A 141 -2.93 13.25 20.87
C GLU A 141 -1.83 12.28 20.44
N VAL A 142 -2.05 11.63 19.29
CA VAL A 142 -1.20 10.53 18.78
C VAL A 142 -0.16 11.04 17.76
N TRP A 143 -0.55 12.06 17.00
CA TRP A 143 0.20 12.69 15.92
C TRP A 143 0.30 14.18 16.17
#